data_AF-A0A0K0DNZ7-F1
#
_entry.id   AF-A0A0K0DNZ7-F1
#
_cell.length_a   1.000
_cell.length_b   1.000
_cell.length_c   1.000
_cell.angle_alpha   90.00
_cell.angle_beta   90.00
_cell.angle_gamma   90.00
#
_symmetry.space_group_name_H-M   'P 1'
#
loop_
_entity.id
_entity.type
_entity.pdbx_description
1 polymer ?
#
loop_
_entity_poly.entity_id
_entity_poly.type
_entity_poly.pdbx_seq_one_letter_code
_entity_poly.pdbx_strand_id
1 'polypeptide(L)'
;MQGLSLSDLSVDGTFNRDLSIQILSGLEYIHQNNVIHRDIKPSNIFLKRHGGHFRILLGDFGLACGHNNMNVSSCSPDLSSDLICVAVNHSVAVGTKAYAAPEQLKSSLYGPSVDIYSVGIVLFEAYHVFNTDMEKYEAISDVRLGKTTKELLARHHKFAQNWPSVASTIFEMTAMDPASRPTATQLLQRYIHIESKKVLQLKNIIRNQSAQLVAAEKRIQELLSQKPTS
;
A
#
# COMPACT_ATOMS: atom_id res chain seq x y z
N MET A 1 11.26 32.41 13.90
CA MET A 1 10.91 31.11 13.30
C MET A 1 9.40 31.01 13.30
N GLN A 2 8.74 31.18 12.16
CA GLN A 2 7.31 30.91 12.04
C GLN A 2 7.11 29.42 12.30
N GLY A 3 6.34 29.08 13.33
CA GLY A 3 6.01 27.70 13.65
C GLY A 3 5.19 27.12 12.51
N LEU A 4 5.66 26.05 11.90
CA LEU A 4 4.85 25.24 10.99
C LEU A 4 3.63 24.76 11.77
N SER A 5 2.43 25.18 11.37
CA SER A 5 1.20 24.63 11.93
C SER A 5 1.08 23.18 11.45
N LEU A 6 0.52 22.29 12.27
CA LEU A 6 0.21 20.92 11.84
C LEU A 6 -0.71 20.90 10.59
N SER A 7 -1.46 21.98 10.35
CA SER A 7 -2.26 22.20 9.13
C SER A 7 -1.44 22.35 7.85
N ASP A 8 -0.14 22.64 7.96
CA ASP A 8 0.76 22.89 6.82
C ASP A 8 1.57 21.65 6.44
N LEU A 9 1.45 20.54 7.20
CA LEU A 9 2.04 19.27 6.83
C LEU A 9 1.25 18.66 5.66
N SER A 10 1.88 18.65 4.49
CA SER A 10 1.40 17.88 3.34
C SER A 10 1.89 16.44 3.42
N VAL A 11 1.05 15.51 2.97
CA VAL A 11 1.42 14.10 2.82
C VAL A 11 2.41 13.99 1.66
N ASP A 12 3.61 13.49 1.92
CA ASP A 12 4.56 13.13 0.87
C ASP A 12 4.14 11.82 0.20
N GLY A 13 3.36 11.96 -0.87
CA GLY A 13 2.88 10.82 -1.66
C GLY A 13 3.99 10.02 -2.33
N THR A 14 5.16 10.62 -2.59
CA THR A 14 6.32 9.93 -3.18
C THR A 14 6.97 9.03 -2.15
N PHE A 15 7.27 9.59 -0.97
CA PHE A 15 7.79 8.82 0.16
C PHE A 15 6.83 7.68 0.54
N ASN A 16 5.54 7.97 0.66
CA ASN A 16 4.55 6.95 1.02
C ASN A 16 4.38 5.87 -0.06
N ARG A 17 4.58 6.21 -1.35
CA ARG A 17 4.58 5.21 -2.43
C ARG A 17 5.77 4.27 -2.26
N ASP A 18 6.96 4.81 -2.03
CA ASP A 18 8.18 4.02 -1.85
C ASP A 18 8.10 3.16 -0.58
N LEU A 19 7.52 3.70 0.51
CA LEU A 19 7.17 2.98 1.72
C LEU A 19 6.24 1.80 1.40
N SER A 20 5.16 2.04 0.66
CA SER A 20 4.18 1.01 0.28
C SER A 20 4.85 -0.13 -0.50
N ILE A 21 5.67 0.20 -1.51
CA ILE A 21 6.38 -0.78 -2.33
C ILE A 21 7.33 -1.61 -1.46
N GLN A 22 8.15 -0.97 -0.61
CA GLN A 22 9.10 -1.70 0.23
C GLN A 22 8.41 -2.61 1.26
N ILE A 23 7.31 -2.16 1.89
CA ILE A 23 6.50 -3.01 2.79
C ILE A 23 5.95 -4.21 2.03
N LEU A 24 5.33 -3.97 0.87
CA LEU A 24 4.72 -5.04 0.07
C LEU A 24 5.76 -6.02 -0.49
N SER A 25 6.96 -5.56 -0.87
CA SER A 25 8.07 -6.43 -1.28
C SER A 25 8.56 -7.31 -0.15
N GLY A 26 8.72 -6.75 1.05
CA GLY A 26 9.05 -7.54 2.25
C GLY A 26 7.96 -8.56 2.56
N LEU A 27 6.69 -8.16 2.40
CA LEU A 27 5.55 -9.02 2.68
C LEU A 27 5.41 -10.16 1.66
N GLU A 28 5.56 -9.85 0.37
CA GLU A 28 5.60 -10.84 -0.71
C GLU A 28 6.68 -11.89 -0.44
N TYR A 29 7.89 -11.46 -0.05
CA TYR A 29 8.99 -12.37 0.25
C TYR A 29 8.63 -13.34 1.39
N ILE A 30 8.11 -12.85 2.52
CA ILE A 30 7.77 -13.74 3.64
C ILE A 30 6.58 -14.64 3.30
N HIS A 31 5.58 -14.15 2.56
CA HIS A 31 4.43 -14.94 2.13
C HIS A 31 4.83 -16.06 1.15
N GLN A 32 5.74 -15.79 0.21
CA GLN A 32 6.30 -16.81 -0.69
C GLN A 32 7.13 -17.86 0.06
N ASN A 33 7.76 -17.45 1.17
CA ASN A 33 8.46 -18.34 2.10
C ASN A 33 7.52 -18.88 3.17
N ASN A 34 6.20 -18.86 2.94
CA ASN A 34 5.26 -19.55 3.79
C ASN A 34 5.26 -19.02 5.24
N VAL A 35 5.52 -17.72 5.42
CA VAL A 35 5.54 -17.04 6.73
C VAL A 35 4.48 -15.94 6.74
N ILE A 36 3.65 -15.92 7.78
CA ILE A 36 2.66 -14.85 8.04
C ILE A 36 3.18 -13.99 9.20
N HIS A 37 3.17 -12.66 9.08
CA HIS A 37 3.72 -11.75 10.09
C HIS A 37 2.80 -11.55 11.31
N ARG A 38 1.49 -11.32 11.08
CA ARG A 38 0.39 -11.19 12.06
C ARG A 38 0.37 -9.96 12.96
N ASP A 39 1.48 -9.26 13.06
CA ASP A 39 1.60 -8.03 13.86
C ASP A 39 2.16 -6.85 13.05
N ILE A 40 1.68 -6.69 11.82
CA ILE A 40 2.04 -5.52 11.00
C ILE A 40 1.35 -4.28 11.60
N LYS A 41 2.16 -3.33 12.05
CA LYS A 41 1.74 -2.04 12.62
C LYS A 41 2.90 -1.04 12.54
N PRO A 42 2.67 0.28 12.71
CA PRO A 42 3.72 1.27 12.55
C PRO A 42 4.95 1.05 13.44
N SER A 43 4.78 0.57 14.68
CA SER A 43 5.91 0.30 15.59
C SER A 43 6.81 -0.85 15.14
N ASN A 44 6.35 -1.69 14.19
CA ASN A 44 7.06 -2.86 13.68
C ASN A 44 7.61 -2.62 12.26
N ILE A 45 7.52 -1.37 11.77
CA ILE A 45 8.04 -0.94 10.46
C ILE A 45 9.17 0.06 10.72
N PHE A 46 10.40 -0.40 10.56
CA PHE A 46 11.58 0.38 10.91
C PHE A 46 12.14 1.13 9.70
N LEU A 47 12.47 2.41 9.91
CA LEU A 47 13.10 3.27 8.91
C LEU A 47 14.60 3.35 9.16
N LYS A 48 15.42 2.82 8.25
CA LYS A 48 16.88 2.96 8.30
C LYS A 48 17.35 3.88 7.19
N ARG A 49 18.01 4.98 7.56
CA ARG A 49 18.63 5.89 6.58
C ARG A 49 19.86 5.24 5.96
N HIS A 50 19.94 5.24 4.64
CA HIS A 50 21.06 4.74 3.86
C HIS A 50 21.28 5.62 2.63
N GLY A 51 22.34 6.43 2.63
CA GLY A 51 22.76 7.21 1.45
C GLY A 51 21.67 8.13 0.89
N GLY A 52 21.08 8.99 1.72
CA GLY A 52 20.00 9.91 1.30
C GLY A 52 18.61 9.27 1.18
N HIS A 53 18.51 7.93 1.16
CA HIS A 53 17.25 7.20 1.06
C HIS A 53 16.89 6.48 2.37
N PHE A 54 15.63 6.08 2.51
CA PHE A 54 15.16 5.23 3.61
C PHE A 54 14.96 3.79 3.12
N ARG A 55 15.53 2.83 3.86
CA ARG A 55 15.23 1.41 3.74
C ARG A 55 14.22 1.04 4.80
N ILE A 56 13.12 0.41 4.38
CA ILE A 56 12.11 -0.15 5.28
C ILE A 56 12.52 -1.55 5.70
N LEU A 57 12.38 -1.85 7.00
CA LEU A 57 12.55 -3.20 7.53
C LEU A 57 11.28 -3.57 8.30
N LEU A 58 10.67 -4.71 7.92
CA LEU A 58 9.67 -5.34 8.76
C LEU A 58 10.39 -6.04 9.91
N GLY A 59 9.96 -5.79 11.14
CA GLY A 59 10.54 -6.40 12.34
C GLY A 59 9.46 -6.88 13.30
N ASP A 60 9.90 -7.48 14.40
CA ASP A 60 9.04 -8.13 15.39
C ASP A 60 8.19 -9.26 14.80
N PHE A 61 8.89 -10.33 14.40
CA PHE A 61 8.31 -11.61 14.01
C PHE A 61 7.86 -12.45 15.23
N GLY A 62 7.64 -11.83 16.40
CA GLY A 62 7.28 -12.53 17.64
C GLY A 62 6.00 -13.35 17.55
N LEU A 63 5.10 -13.01 16.60
CA LEU A 63 3.89 -13.76 16.29
C LEU A 63 3.98 -14.51 14.96
N ALA A 64 5.09 -14.42 14.25
CA ALA A 64 5.21 -15.02 12.93
C ALA A 64 5.24 -16.55 13.01
N CYS A 65 4.59 -17.19 12.05
CA CYS A 65 4.49 -18.64 12.02
C CYS A 65 4.82 -19.17 10.63
N GLY A 66 5.64 -20.22 10.57
CA GLY A 66 5.94 -20.96 9.35
C GLY A 66 4.79 -21.90 8.99
N HIS A 67 4.46 -21.95 7.70
CA HIS A 67 3.35 -22.72 7.13
C HIS A 67 3.65 -24.22 7.03
N ASN A 68 4.88 -24.66 7.36
CA ASN A 68 5.31 -26.04 7.16
C ASN A 68 5.67 -26.66 8.51
N ASN A 69 4.88 -27.66 8.93
CA ASN A 69 5.01 -28.52 10.12
C ASN A 69 4.40 -28.00 11.42
N MET A 70 3.14 -28.38 11.69
CA MET A 70 2.73 -28.81 13.03
C MET A 70 1.75 -29.98 12.91
N ASN A 71 2.10 -31.06 13.62
CA ASN A 71 1.34 -32.31 13.73
C ASN A 71 -0.15 -32.08 13.93
N VAL A 72 -0.91 -32.66 13.00
CA VAL A 72 -2.32 -32.98 13.12
C VAL A 72 -2.49 -33.83 14.38
N SER A 73 -3.04 -33.24 15.45
CA SER A 73 -3.83 -34.03 16.39
C SER A 73 -5.28 -33.95 15.93
N SER A 74 -5.67 -35.01 15.22
CA SER A 74 -7.04 -35.45 14.91
C SER A 74 -7.97 -34.48 14.16
N CYS A 75 -8.14 -34.69 12.84
CA CYS A 75 -9.33 -35.32 12.26
C CYS A 75 -9.33 -35.25 10.71
N SER A 76 -9.37 -36.44 10.09
CA SER A 76 -9.84 -36.78 8.72
C SER A 76 -9.01 -36.34 7.47
N PRO A 77 -8.64 -37.27 6.57
CA PRO A 77 -7.99 -36.97 5.29
C PRO A 77 -9.05 -36.92 4.18
N ASP A 78 -9.41 -35.72 3.73
CA ASP A 78 -9.89 -35.43 2.37
C ASP A 78 -10.40 -33.99 2.29
N LEU A 79 -9.51 -33.04 2.00
CA LEU A 79 -9.80 -31.95 1.06
C LEU A 79 -8.51 -31.19 0.69
N SER A 80 -8.39 -30.91 -0.59
CA SER A 80 -7.33 -30.19 -1.29
C SER A 80 -6.94 -28.81 -0.70
N SER A 81 -5.63 -28.57 -0.58
CA SER A 81 -4.95 -27.28 -0.82
C SER A 81 -5.33 -26.02 -0.01
N ASP A 82 -5.96 -26.12 1.17
CA ASP A 82 -6.25 -24.91 1.95
C ASP A 82 -5.21 -24.63 3.03
N LEU A 83 -4.44 -23.57 2.78
CA LEU A 83 -3.37 -23.03 3.62
C LEU A 83 -3.96 -22.53 4.96
N ILE A 84 -3.90 -23.36 5.99
CA ILE A 84 -4.47 -23.11 7.31
C ILE A 84 -3.33 -23.03 8.33
N CYS A 85 -3.17 -21.88 9.00
CA CYS A 85 -2.29 -21.80 10.16
C CYS A 85 -3.11 -21.59 11.43
N VAL A 86 -2.80 -22.36 12.48
CA VAL A 86 -3.55 -22.40 13.74
C VAL A 86 -2.76 -21.81 14.90
N ALA A 87 -3.44 -20.93 15.64
CA ALA A 87 -3.23 -20.45 17.01
C ALA A 87 -1.98 -19.59 17.31
N VAL A 88 -2.20 -18.28 17.41
CA VAL A 88 -1.44 -17.37 18.28
C VAL A 88 -2.44 -16.62 19.15
N ASN A 89 -2.29 -16.73 20.48
CA ASN A 89 -3.08 -15.95 21.43
C ASN A 89 -2.65 -14.50 21.35
N HIS A 90 -3.48 -13.64 20.76
CA HIS A 90 -3.26 -12.20 20.82
C HIS A 90 -3.41 -11.71 22.26
N SER A 91 -2.31 -11.24 22.85
CA SER A 91 -2.33 -10.55 24.14
C SER A 91 -3.37 -9.43 24.10
N VAL A 92 -4.28 -9.42 25.07
CA VAL A 92 -5.46 -8.54 25.14
C VAL A 92 -5.05 -7.12 25.57
N ALA A 93 -4.11 -6.50 24.86
CA ALA A 93 -3.75 -5.10 25.06
C ALA A 93 -4.65 -4.21 24.19
N VAL A 94 -5.24 -3.19 24.82
CA VAL A 94 -6.29 -2.31 24.29
C VAL A 94 -5.86 -1.49 23.04
N GLY A 95 -4.56 -1.43 22.72
CA GLY A 95 -4.03 -0.73 21.54
C GLY A 95 -3.61 -1.61 20.34
N THR A 96 -3.32 -2.90 20.53
CA THR A 96 -2.66 -3.73 19.50
C THR A 96 -3.61 -4.26 18.41
N LYS A 97 -4.94 -4.21 18.65
CA LYS A 97 -5.95 -4.76 17.74
C LYS A 97 -6.37 -3.80 16.61
N ALA A 98 -5.89 -2.55 16.61
CA ALA A 98 -6.33 -1.55 15.63
C ALA A 98 -5.98 -1.93 14.19
N TYR A 99 -4.86 -2.65 13.98
CA TYR A 99 -4.39 -3.07 12.66
C TYR A 99 -4.79 -4.52 12.32
N ALA A 100 -5.18 -5.32 13.33
CA ALA A 100 -5.50 -6.72 13.16
C ALA A 100 -6.76 -6.93 12.30
N ALA A 101 -6.68 -7.89 11.38
CA ALA A 101 -7.80 -8.27 10.53
C ALA A 101 -8.99 -8.81 11.36
N PRO A 102 -10.25 -8.60 10.91
CA PRO A 102 -11.43 -9.04 11.64
C PRO A 102 -11.44 -10.54 11.98
N GLU A 103 -11.00 -11.37 11.05
CA GLU A 103 -10.91 -12.82 11.21
C GLU A 103 -9.83 -13.22 12.22
N GLN A 104 -8.74 -12.45 12.33
CA GLN A 104 -7.68 -12.65 13.32
C GLN A 104 -8.18 -12.42 14.76
N LEU A 105 -9.27 -11.65 14.92
CA LEU A 105 -9.92 -11.40 16.22
C LEU A 105 -11.03 -12.40 16.55
N LYS A 106 -11.57 -13.09 15.54
CA LYS A 106 -12.71 -14.02 15.68
C LYS A 106 -12.27 -15.48 15.74
N SER A 107 -11.18 -15.81 15.06
CA SER A 107 -10.75 -17.18 14.84
C SER A 107 -9.23 -17.28 14.92
N SER A 108 -8.74 -18.46 15.28
CA SER A 108 -7.34 -18.84 15.15
C SER A 108 -6.98 -19.32 13.74
N LEU A 109 -7.96 -19.42 12.85
CA LEU A 109 -7.85 -19.89 11.47
C LEU A 109 -7.82 -18.71 10.49
N TYR A 110 -6.66 -18.41 9.94
CA TYR A 110 -6.49 -17.34 8.97
C TYR A 110 -5.22 -17.52 8.13
N GLY A 111 -5.21 -16.88 6.96
CA GLY A 111 -4.12 -16.95 5.98
C GLY A 111 -3.31 -15.66 5.87
N PRO A 112 -2.39 -15.57 4.88
CA PRO A 112 -1.53 -14.40 4.65
C PRO A 112 -2.27 -13.07 4.42
N SER A 113 -3.54 -13.13 4.02
CA SER A 113 -4.39 -11.96 3.78
C SER A 113 -4.64 -11.09 5.01
N VAL A 114 -4.35 -11.58 6.23
CA VAL A 114 -4.40 -10.76 7.46
C VAL A 114 -3.32 -9.67 7.48
N ASP A 115 -2.15 -9.97 6.91
CA ASP A 115 -1.07 -8.98 6.81
C ASP A 115 -1.43 -7.91 5.77
N ILE A 116 -2.10 -8.29 4.68
CA ILE A 116 -2.59 -7.34 3.66
C ILE A 116 -3.56 -6.34 4.29
N TYR A 117 -4.50 -6.82 5.11
CA TYR A 117 -5.42 -5.95 5.85
C TYR A 117 -4.66 -4.97 6.74
N SER A 118 -3.70 -5.49 7.51
CA SER A 118 -2.90 -4.71 8.44
C SER A 118 -2.09 -3.62 7.71
N VAL A 119 -1.46 -3.96 6.58
CA VAL A 119 -0.79 -2.97 5.71
C VAL A 119 -1.80 -1.94 5.19
N GLY A 120 -3.01 -2.35 4.82
CA GLY A 120 -4.07 -1.43 4.39
C GLY A 120 -4.37 -0.35 5.43
N ILE A 121 -4.49 -0.73 6.71
CA ILE A 121 -4.69 0.21 7.82
C ILE A 121 -3.45 1.11 8.02
N VAL A 122 -2.23 0.56 7.94
CA VAL A 122 -0.98 1.34 8.04
C VAL A 122 -0.90 2.40 6.93
N LEU A 123 -1.22 2.03 5.68
CA LEU A 123 -1.19 2.95 4.56
C LEU A 123 -2.32 3.98 4.64
N PHE A 124 -3.50 3.59 5.12
CA PHE A 124 -4.57 4.54 5.39
C PHE A 124 -4.11 5.62 6.36
N GLU A 125 -3.47 5.22 7.47
CA GLU A 125 -2.91 6.14 8.44
C GLU A 125 -1.80 7.03 7.86
N ALA A 126 -0.93 6.48 7.01
CA ALA A 126 0.19 7.22 6.41
C ALA A 126 -0.27 8.28 5.39
N TYR A 127 -1.34 8.02 4.64
CA TYR A 127 -1.85 8.93 3.61
C TYR A 127 -2.98 9.85 4.07
N HIS A 128 -3.61 9.57 5.21
CA HIS A 128 -4.69 10.37 5.75
C HIS A 128 -4.15 11.33 6.80
N VAL A 129 -4.40 12.63 6.61
CA VAL A 129 -4.05 13.65 7.61
C VAL A 129 -5.09 13.65 8.72
N PHE A 130 -4.64 13.64 9.97
CA PHE A 130 -5.48 13.75 11.17
C PHE A 130 -5.00 14.94 12.00
N ASN A 131 -5.92 15.73 12.55
CA ASN A 131 -5.57 16.84 13.44
C ASN A 131 -5.51 16.39 14.90
N THR A 132 -6.25 15.32 15.25
CA THR A 132 -6.31 14.78 16.61
C THR A 132 -6.26 13.25 16.61
N ASP A 133 -5.83 12.68 17.75
CA ASP A 133 -5.87 11.23 17.95
C ASP A 133 -7.30 10.67 17.93
N MET A 134 -8.30 11.47 18.33
CA MET A 134 -9.70 11.05 18.30
C MET A 134 -10.19 10.92 16.85
N GLU A 135 -9.88 11.90 15.99
CA GLU A 135 -10.20 11.82 14.56
C GLU A 135 -9.56 10.58 13.90
N LYS A 136 -8.29 10.31 14.24
CA LYS A 136 -7.58 9.12 13.80
C LYS A 136 -8.28 7.84 14.26
N TYR A 137 -8.64 7.76 15.54
CA TYR A 137 -9.31 6.60 16.11
C TYR A 137 -10.66 6.33 15.43
N GLU A 138 -11.48 7.37 15.25
CA GLU A 138 -12.78 7.27 14.57
C GLU A 138 -12.61 6.82 13.12
N ALA A 139 -11.66 7.40 12.38
CA ALA A 139 -11.39 7.04 11.00
C ALA A 139 -10.90 5.59 10.84
N ILE A 140 -9.98 5.13 11.69
CA ILE A 140 -9.50 3.74 11.67
C ILE A 140 -10.63 2.80 12.09
N SER A 141 -11.39 3.13 13.13
CA SER A 141 -12.57 2.37 13.54
C SER A 141 -13.56 2.25 12.39
N ASP A 142 -13.74 3.31 11.63
CA ASP A 142 -14.65 3.35 10.51
C ASP A 142 -14.29 2.41 9.38
N VAL A 143 -13.00 2.24 9.09
CA VAL A 143 -12.49 1.24 8.13
C VAL A 143 -12.71 -0.19 8.65
N ARG A 144 -12.66 -0.39 9.98
CA ARG A 144 -12.82 -1.69 10.62
C ARG A 144 -14.27 -2.17 10.76
N LEU A 145 -15.24 -1.26 10.76
CA LEU A 145 -16.67 -1.56 10.98
C LEU A 145 -17.38 -2.26 9.79
N GLY A 146 -16.63 -2.88 8.89
CA GLY A 146 -17.16 -3.73 7.82
C GLY A 146 -17.98 -3.03 6.75
N LYS A 147 -17.65 -1.76 6.52
CA LYS A 147 -18.20 -0.99 5.40
C LYS A 147 -17.62 -1.48 4.08
N THR A 148 -18.42 -1.36 3.03
CA THR A 148 -17.97 -1.60 1.65
C THR A 148 -16.97 -0.52 1.21
N THR A 149 -16.14 -0.85 0.22
CA THR A 149 -15.23 0.10 -0.43
C THR A 149 -15.95 1.39 -0.85
N LYS A 150 -17.17 1.28 -1.41
CA LYS A 150 -17.97 2.42 -1.86
C LYS A 150 -18.37 3.34 -0.71
N GLU A 151 -18.76 2.78 0.43
CA GLU A 151 -19.14 3.56 1.62
C GLU A 151 -17.92 4.26 2.25
N LEU A 152 -16.76 3.59 2.26
CA LEU A 152 -15.52 4.19 2.75
C LEU A 152 -15.04 5.34 1.85
N LEU A 153 -15.13 5.18 0.53
CA LEU A 153 -14.83 6.27 -0.43
C LEU A 153 -15.74 7.48 -0.22
N ALA A 154 -17.04 7.25 0.01
CA ALA A 154 -18.00 8.33 0.28
C ALA A 154 -17.73 9.03 1.61
N ARG A 155 -17.44 8.27 2.67
CA ARG A 155 -17.19 8.81 4.01
C ARG A 155 -15.87 9.59 4.07
N HIS A 156 -14.81 9.03 3.50
CA HIS A 156 -13.47 9.64 3.44
C HIS A 156 -13.27 10.40 2.11
N HIS A 157 -14.27 11.19 1.68
CA HIS A 157 -14.25 11.84 0.37
C HIS A 157 -13.03 12.74 0.14
N LYS A 158 -12.56 13.50 1.13
CA LYS A 158 -11.36 14.35 0.99
C LYS A 158 -10.10 13.51 0.71
N PHE A 159 -9.96 12.42 1.45
CA PHE A 159 -8.88 11.45 1.23
C PHE A 159 -8.97 10.80 -0.15
N ALA A 160 -10.17 10.38 -0.56
CA ALA A 160 -10.41 9.79 -1.88
C ALA A 160 -10.22 10.81 -3.03
N GLN A 161 -10.47 12.11 -2.81
CA GLN A 161 -10.20 13.16 -3.79
C GLN A 161 -8.71 13.42 -3.95
N ASN A 162 -7.97 13.47 -2.83
CA ASN A 162 -6.52 13.70 -2.84
C ASN A 162 -5.76 12.49 -3.39
N TRP A 163 -6.24 11.28 -3.10
CA TRP A 163 -5.54 10.03 -3.44
C TRP A 163 -6.48 8.95 -4.03
N PRO A 164 -7.13 9.17 -5.19
CA PRO A 164 -8.20 8.27 -5.66
C PRO A 164 -7.78 6.81 -5.83
N SER A 165 -6.67 6.56 -6.52
CA SER A 165 -6.18 5.21 -6.76
C SER A 165 -5.64 4.53 -5.50
N VAL A 166 -5.03 5.32 -4.60
CA VAL A 166 -4.50 4.82 -3.33
C VAL A 166 -5.65 4.48 -2.39
N ALA A 167 -6.67 5.32 -2.31
CA ALA A 167 -7.87 5.08 -1.50
C ALA A 167 -8.61 3.81 -1.95
N SER A 168 -8.84 3.63 -3.25
CA SER A 168 -9.44 2.39 -3.77
C SER A 168 -8.62 1.17 -3.37
N THR A 169 -7.30 1.23 -3.57
CA THR A 169 -6.40 0.11 -3.26
C THR A 169 -6.40 -0.21 -1.77
N ILE A 170 -6.31 0.80 -0.90
CA ILE A 170 -6.34 0.62 0.55
C ILE A 170 -7.66 -0.01 0.99
N PHE A 171 -8.79 0.45 0.46
CA PHE A 171 -10.10 -0.10 0.85
C PHE A 171 -10.37 -1.50 0.26
N GLU A 172 -9.70 -1.89 -0.82
CA GLU A 172 -9.64 -3.29 -1.27
C GLU A 172 -8.79 -4.15 -0.32
N MET A 173 -7.66 -3.63 0.16
CA MET A 173 -6.79 -4.30 1.13
C MET A 173 -7.52 -4.54 2.46
N THR A 174 -8.39 -3.61 2.87
CA THR A 174 -9.15 -3.70 4.13
C THR A 174 -10.53 -4.33 3.97
N ALA A 175 -10.78 -5.10 2.91
CA ALA A 175 -12.04 -5.81 2.73
C ALA A 175 -12.33 -6.78 3.88
N MET A 176 -13.60 -6.91 4.28
CA MET A 176 -14.00 -7.82 5.37
C MET A 176 -13.80 -9.28 5.02
N ASP A 177 -14.14 -9.65 3.79
CA ASP A 177 -13.86 -10.96 3.25
C ASP A 177 -12.37 -11.07 2.90
N PRO A 178 -11.60 -11.99 3.52
CA PRO A 178 -10.18 -12.13 3.25
C PRO A 178 -9.88 -12.56 1.81
N ALA A 179 -10.79 -13.29 1.15
CA ALA A 179 -10.63 -13.73 -0.23
C ALA A 179 -10.78 -12.59 -1.25
N SER A 180 -11.46 -11.52 -0.86
CA SER A 180 -11.62 -10.30 -1.67
C SER A 180 -10.39 -9.39 -1.64
N ARG A 181 -9.40 -9.65 -0.76
CA ARG A 181 -8.20 -8.82 -0.65
C ARG A 181 -7.16 -9.20 -1.70
N PRO A 182 -6.48 -8.24 -2.33
CA PRO A 182 -5.39 -8.54 -3.25
C PRO A 182 -4.17 -9.10 -2.53
N THR A 183 -3.38 -9.93 -3.20
CA THR A 183 -2.09 -10.39 -2.66
C THR A 183 -1.01 -9.31 -2.76
N ALA A 184 0.08 -9.43 -1.99
CA ALA A 184 1.23 -8.53 -2.08
C ALA A 184 1.78 -8.48 -3.52
N THR A 185 1.88 -9.64 -4.19
CA THR A 185 2.28 -9.75 -5.59
C THR A 185 1.35 -8.97 -6.52
N GLN A 186 0.03 -9.14 -6.38
CA GLN A 186 -0.94 -8.41 -7.21
C GLN A 186 -0.82 -6.89 -7.01
N LEU A 187 -0.58 -6.44 -5.78
CA LEU A 187 -0.38 -5.02 -5.47
C LEU A 187 0.91 -4.48 -6.10
N LEU A 188 2.04 -5.20 -5.97
CA LEU A 188 3.32 -4.82 -6.59
C LEU A 188 3.22 -4.73 -8.12
N GLN A 189 2.54 -5.68 -8.74
CA GLN A 189 2.27 -5.64 -10.19
C GLN A 189 1.51 -4.38 -10.61
N ARG A 190 0.56 -3.90 -9.80
CA ARG A 190 -0.14 -2.63 -10.07
C ARG A 190 0.84 -1.45 -10.05
N TYR A 191 1.79 -1.39 -9.11
CA TYR A 191 2.81 -0.34 -9.06
C TYR A 191 3.71 -0.33 -10.31
N ILE A 192 4.15 -1.52 -10.77
CA ILE A 192 5.00 -1.68 -11.97
C ILE A 192 4.24 -1.26 -13.23
N HIS A 193 2.98 -1.66 -13.36
CA HIS A 193 2.16 -1.33 -14.54
C HIS A 193 1.92 0.18 -14.67
N ILE A 194 1.67 0.87 -13.55
CA ILE A 194 1.52 2.32 -13.52
C ILE A 194 2.81 3.00 -14.00
N GLU A 195 3.96 2.53 -13.53
CA GLU A 195 5.26 3.09 -13.91
C GLU A 195 5.55 2.88 -15.40
N SER A 196 5.30 1.68 -15.91
CA SER A 196 5.45 1.34 -17.33
C SER A 196 4.56 2.22 -18.22
N LYS A 197 3.30 2.46 -17.82
CA LYS A 197 2.37 3.36 -18.54
C LYS A 197 2.85 4.80 -18.53
N LYS A 198 3.30 5.32 -17.39
CA LYS A 198 3.84 6.69 -17.29
C LYS A 198 5.07 6.87 -18.18
N VAL A 199 5.99 5.91 -18.14
CA VAL A 199 7.19 5.91 -19.01
C VAL A 199 6.79 5.91 -20.48
N LEU A 200 5.81 5.10 -20.88
CA LEU A 200 5.33 5.05 -22.26
C LEU A 200 4.69 6.38 -22.70
N GLN A 201 3.86 6.98 -21.85
CA GLN A 201 3.26 8.29 -22.11
C GLN A 201 4.34 9.38 -22.27
N LEU A 202 5.32 9.43 -21.37
CA LEU A 202 6.43 10.38 -21.46
C LEU A 202 7.24 10.20 -22.74
N LYS A 203 7.54 8.95 -23.12
CA LYS A 203 8.22 8.65 -24.39
C LYS A 203 7.43 9.17 -25.60
N ASN A 204 6.11 9.04 -25.58
CA ASN A 204 5.26 9.55 -26.66
C ASN A 204 5.23 11.09 -26.70
N ILE A 205 5.16 11.75 -25.54
CA ILE A 205 5.25 13.22 -25.44
C ILE A 205 6.58 13.72 -26.01
N ILE A 206 7.70 13.11 -25.58
CA ILE A 206 9.04 13.47 -26.06
C ILE A 206 9.13 13.30 -27.58
N ARG A 207 8.66 12.17 -28.13
CA ARG A 207 8.66 11.94 -29.58
C ARG A 207 7.88 13.00 -30.34
N ASN A 208 6.70 13.39 -29.84
CA ASN A 208 5.87 14.41 -30.48
C ASN A 208 6.52 15.80 -30.43
N GLN A 209 7.13 16.16 -29.29
CA GLN A 209 7.87 17.41 -29.14
C GLN A 209 9.09 17.47 -30.04
N SER A 210 9.87 16.38 -30.15
CA SER A 210 10.99 16.28 -31.09
C SER A 210 10.54 16.48 -32.54
N ALA A 211 9.41 15.89 -32.95
CA ALA A 211 8.89 16.07 -34.30
C ALA A 211 8.47 17.51 -34.60
N GLN A 212 7.85 18.19 -33.61
CA GLN A 212 7.48 19.61 -33.72
C GLN A 212 8.70 20.51 -33.82
N LEU A 213 9.75 20.25 -33.03
CA LEU A 213 11.01 21.00 -33.09
C LEU A 213 11.65 20.89 -34.48
N VAL A 214 11.76 19.68 -35.03
CA VAL A 214 12.30 19.46 -36.38
C VAL A 214 11.48 20.20 -37.45
N ALA A 215 10.15 20.16 -37.34
CA ALA A 215 9.27 20.88 -38.26
C ALA A 215 9.44 22.41 -38.16
N ALA A 216 9.58 22.94 -36.94
CA ALA A 216 9.81 24.36 -36.71
C ALA A 216 11.18 24.80 -37.25
N GLU A 217 12.24 24.02 -37.02
CA GLU A 217 13.59 24.28 -37.55
C GLU A 217 13.59 24.32 -39.08
N LYS A 218 12.91 23.36 -39.73
CA LYS A 218 12.77 23.35 -41.18
C LYS A 218 12.05 24.61 -41.68
N ARG A 219 10.98 25.03 -40.99
CA ARG A 219 10.24 26.23 -41.36
C ARG A 219 11.07 27.51 -41.21
N ILE A 220 11.89 27.59 -40.17
CA ILE A 220 12.82 28.70 -39.96
C ILE A 220 13.85 28.75 -41.10
N GLN A 221 14.42 27.60 -41.49
CA GLN A 221 15.37 27.54 -42.61
C GLN A 221 14.75 27.99 -43.94
N GLU A 222 13.53 27.55 -44.23
CA GLU A 222 12.79 27.98 -45.42
C GLU A 222 12.61 29.50 -45.44
N LEU A 223 12.19 30.10 -44.32
CA LEU A 223 12.01 31.55 -44.22
C LEU A 223 13.33 32.33 -44.34
N LEU A 224 14.42 31.81 -43.78
CA LEU A 224 15.74 32.42 -43.91
C LEU A 224 16.27 32.37 -45.34
N SER A 225 15.98 31.29 -46.08
CA SER A 225 16.37 31.14 -47.48
C SER A 225 15.60 32.05 -48.45
N GLN A 226 14.46 32.60 -48.02
CA GLN A 226 13.61 33.48 -48.81
C GLN A 226 13.89 34.97 -48.59
N LYS A 227 14.82 35.36 -47.70
CA LYS A 227 15.20 36.76 -47.53
C LYS A 227 16.01 37.25 -48.74
N PRO A 228 15.60 38.34 -49.42
CA PRO A 228 16.35 38.87 -50.55
C PRO A 228 17.68 39.47 -50.07
N THR A 229 18.78 39.12 -50.75
CA THR A 229 20.07 39.80 -50.62
C THR A 229 19.90 41.22 -51.16
N SER A 230 19.94 42.21 -50.26
CA SER A 230 20.05 43.62 -50.61
C SER A 230 21.46 43.97 -51.05
#